data_AF-A0A2V6UBN7-F1
#
_entry.id   AF-A0A2V6UBN7-F1
#
_cell.length_a   1.000
_cell.length_b   1.000
_cell.length_c   1.000
_cell.angle_alpha   90.00
_cell.angle_beta   90.00
_cell.angle_gamma   90.00
#
_symmetry.space_group_name_H-M   'P 1'
#
loop_
_entity.id
_entity.type
_entity.pdbx_description
1 polymer ?
#
loop_
_entity_poly.entity_id
_entity_poly.type
_entity_poly.pdbx_seq_one_letter_code
_entity_poly.pdbx_strand_id
1 'polypeptide(L)'
;MGLTPDFRVLNRAEQLIFFRDRLFQFALSHYRPLGDPTRHIQAIISVFSRAKDEDVSPEAWVAYAEELLAGSVAERDNEELHDRATQQMELARTYAQYQKLMAEAGTVDFGDQIVYALRLFRTRPYVLNSYQRRFRYVLVDEFQDTNYAQFELVKLLAARHANLAVVADDDQCLPPGALVETPSGPRPIESIQAGDRVITAVGKGFTDIGVVSRVFQRTRQARFITFETESGSRITATDNHKMFCYVPLPAISKAFTYVYLMERRGLGWRTGVANDLSARLCLEVSADRIVGLRACSSELEARHLEALWSLKYSIPALPIKHPKRTTVVGDRFDRLFGELEAEKGAEQLAVDLGVALDAHHSALGAVRRRAHSRVKVILTMCCWGGPSKHRGRRPKSSRIV
;
A
#
# COMPACT_ATOMS: atom_id res chain seq x y z
N MET A 1 -19.22 -21.20 -9.49
CA MET A 1 -18.76 -19.82 -9.29
C MET A 1 -19.55 -18.83 -10.13
N GLY A 2 -20.05 -19.19 -11.32
CA GLY A 2 -20.96 -18.31 -12.08
C GLY A 2 -20.28 -17.10 -12.74
N LEU A 3 -18.95 -17.03 -12.68
CA LEU A 3 -18.15 -16.01 -13.35
C LEU A 3 -17.89 -16.44 -14.79
N THR A 4 -17.93 -15.47 -15.69
CA THR A 4 -17.46 -15.65 -17.07
C THR A 4 -15.94 -15.85 -17.07
N PRO A 5 -15.38 -16.71 -17.93
CA PRO A 5 -13.92 -16.90 -18.01
C PRO A 5 -13.15 -15.61 -18.33
N ASP A 6 -13.77 -14.70 -19.09
CA ASP A 6 -13.19 -13.45 -19.59
C ASP A 6 -13.64 -12.23 -18.77
N PHE A 7 -13.73 -12.37 -17.44
CA PHE A 7 -14.14 -11.25 -16.59
C PHE A 7 -13.12 -10.10 -16.64
N ARG A 8 -13.61 -8.86 -16.56
CA ARG A 8 -12.76 -7.66 -16.49
C ARG A 8 -12.52 -7.22 -15.04
N VAL A 9 -11.27 -6.95 -14.70
CA VAL A 9 -10.89 -6.41 -13.39
C VAL A 9 -11.02 -4.88 -13.38
N LEU A 10 -11.86 -4.34 -12.50
CA LEU A 10 -12.08 -2.91 -12.36
C LEU A 10 -11.07 -2.28 -11.39
N ASN A 11 -10.41 -1.21 -11.84
CA ASN A 11 -9.63 -0.35 -10.96
C ASN A 11 -10.55 0.55 -10.09
N ARG A 12 -9.96 1.28 -9.13
CA ARG A 12 -10.74 2.07 -8.18
C ARG A 12 -11.61 3.15 -8.84
N ALA A 13 -11.12 3.82 -9.88
CA ALA A 13 -11.89 4.83 -10.59
C ALA A 13 -13.04 4.19 -11.38
N GLU A 14 -12.80 3.03 -11.99
CA GLU A 14 -13.82 2.26 -12.71
C GLU A 14 -14.89 1.72 -11.75
N GLN A 15 -14.53 1.30 -10.53
CA GLN A 15 -15.49 0.90 -9.50
C GLN A 15 -16.41 2.07 -9.10
N LEU A 16 -15.86 3.28 -8.92
CA LEU A 16 -16.65 4.48 -8.62
C LEU A 16 -17.63 4.80 -9.75
N ILE A 17 -17.18 4.76 -11.01
CA ILE A 17 -18.03 4.98 -12.18
C ILE A 17 -19.11 3.89 -12.25
N PHE A 18 -18.72 2.62 -12.09
CA PHE A 18 -19.63 1.49 -12.12
C PHE A 18 -20.77 1.61 -11.11
N PHE A 19 -20.43 1.99 -9.87
CA PHE A 19 -21.40 2.21 -8.79
C PHE A 19 -22.29 3.41 -9.09
N ARG A 20 -21.70 4.55 -9.48
CA ARG A 20 -22.44 5.78 -9.80
C ARG A 20 -23.45 5.58 -10.92
N ASP A 21 -23.05 4.91 -12.00
CA ASP A 21 -23.91 4.68 -13.16
C ASP A 21 -25.09 3.73 -12.84
N ARG A 22 -25.02 3.01 -11.71
CA ARG A 22 -26.06 2.11 -11.18
C ARG A 22 -26.65 2.58 -9.86
N LEU A 23 -26.44 3.84 -9.48
CA LEU A 23 -26.78 4.36 -8.15
C LEU A 23 -28.23 4.06 -7.73
N PHE A 24 -29.17 4.14 -8.68
CA PHE A 24 -30.60 3.90 -8.45
C PHE A 24 -31.01 2.43 -8.40
N GLN A 25 -30.10 1.50 -8.69
CA GLN A 25 -30.31 0.07 -8.51
C GLN A 25 -29.97 -0.40 -7.08
N PHE A 26 -29.32 0.45 -6.29
CA PHE A 26 -29.08 0.21 -4.87
C PHE A 26 -30.22 0.82 -4.05
N ALA A 27 -30.73 0.06 -3.07
CA ALA A 27 -31.76 0.51 -2.15
C ALA A 27 -31.17 1.40 -1.03
N LEU A 28 -30.47 2.47 -1.44
CA LEU A 28 -29.84 3.43 -0.54
C LEU A 28 -30.83 4.52 -0.11
N SER A 29 -30.83 4.80 1.20
CA SER A 29 -31.58 5.87 1.85
C SER A 29 -30.62 6.78 2.61
N HIS A 30 -30.04 6.29 3.71
CA HIS A 30 -29.13 7.07 4.54
C HIS A 30 -27.87 7.49 3.76
N TYR A 31 -27.32 6.58 2.95
CA TYR A 31 -26.08 6.85 2.21
C TYR A 31 -26.31 7.43 0.81
N ARG A 32 -27.52 7.92 0.51
CA ARG A 32 -27.84 8.65 -0.73
C ARG A 32 -28.65 9.91 -0.42
N PRO A 33 -28.02 10.96 0.16
CA PRO A 33 -28.72 12.19 0.51
C PRO A 33 -29.17 12.94 -0.75
N LEU A 34 -30.33 13.61 -0.68
CA LEU A 34 -30.95 14.27 -1.84
C LEU A 34 -30.09 15.39 -2.44
N GLY A 35 -29.35 16.13 -1.61
CA GLY A 35 -28.51 17.24 -2.07
C GLY A 35 -27.23 16.83 -2.80
N ASP A 36 -26.66 15.68 -2.44
CA ASP A 36 -25.51 15.07 -3.14
C ASP A 36 -25.62 13.55 -3.10
N PRO A 37 -26.32 12.93 -4.06
CA PRO A 37 -26.52 11.49 -4.12
C PRO A 37 -25.21 10.69 -4.25
N THR A 38 -24.10 11.34 -4.61
CA THR A 38 -22.81 10.68 -4.86
C THR A 38 -21.83 10.76 -3.68
N ARG A 39 -22.17 11.54 -2.65
CA ARG A 39 -21.32 11.85 -1.49
C ARG A 39 -20.64 10.63 -0.87
N HIS A 40 -21.37 9.54 -0.70
CA HIS A 40 -20.90 8.37 0.05
C HIS A 40 -20.32 7.25 -0.82
N ILE A 41 -20.34 7.37 -2.15
CA ILE A 41 -19.93 6.28 -3.05
C ILE A 41 -18.49 5.82 -2.72
N GLN A 42 -17.56 6.77 -2.55
CA GLN A 42 -16.19 6.41 -2.22
C GLN A 42 -16.05 5.69 -0.87
N ALA A 43 -16.80 6.10 0.15
CA ALA A 43 -16.78 5.47 1.46
C ALA A 43 -17.37 4.05 1.41
N ILE A 44 -18.49 3.87 0.71
CA ILE A 44 -19.14 2.56 0.51
C ILE A 44 -18.17 1.58 -0.15
N ILE A 45 -17.54 1.94 -1.27
CA ILE A 45 -16.59 1.05 -1.96
C ILE A 45 -15.34 0.80 -1.10
N SER A 46 -14.93 1.75 -0.24
CA SER A 46 -13.81 1.51 0.71
C SER A 46 -14.16 0.43 1.71
N VAL A 47 -15.38 0.51 2.27
CA VAL A 47 -15.88 -0.45 3.24
C VAL A 47 -16.08 -1.83 2.60
N PHE A 48 -16.61 -1.93 1.37
CA PHE A 48 -16.72 -3.23 0.69
C PHE A 48 -15.35 -3.86 0.44
N SER A 49 -14.37 -3.05 0.05
CA SER A 49 -13.01 -3.54 -0.10
C SER A 49 -12.42 -4.02 1.24
N ARG A 50 -12.75 -3.38 2.36
CA ARG A 50 -12.34 -3.81 3.69
C ARG A 50 -13.02 -5.12 4.10
N ALA A 51 -14.32 -5.27 3.84
CA ALA A 51 -15.04 -6.53 4.06
C ALA A 51 -14.38 -7.69 3.32
N LYS A 52 -13.93 -7.47 2.06
CA LYS A 52 -13.16 -8.47 1.30
C LYS A 52 -11.80 -8.79 1.90
N ASP A 53 -11.07 -7.78 2.39
CA ASP A 53 -9.76 -7.97 3.05
C ASP A 53 -9.88 -8.84 4.32
N GLU A 54 -11.02 -8.73 5.02
CA GLU A 54 -11.37 -9.52 6.21
C GLU A 54 -12.16 -10.80 5.89
N ASP A 55 -12.24 -11.20 4.63
CA ASP A 55 -12.95 -12.42 4.18
C ASP A 55 -14.44 -12.47 4.60
N VAL A 56 -15.07 -11.29 4.75
CA VAL A 56 -16.50 -11.15 5.05
C VAL A 56 -17.30 -11.22 3.75
N SER A 57 -18.09 -12.29 3.60
CA SER A 57 -18.98 -12.46 2.45
C SER A 57 -20.23 -11.58 2.56
N PRO A 58 -20.88 -11.24 1.43
CA PRO A 58 -22.16 -10.52 1.49
C PRO A 58 -23.21 -11.24 2.32
N GLU A 59 -23.27 -12.57 2.24
CA GLU A 59 -24.21 -13.38 3.00
C GLU A 59 -23.92 -13.32 4.51
N ALA A 60 -22.64 -13.37 4.90
CA ALA A 60 -22.24 -13.26 6.30
C ALA A 60 -22.57 -11.88 6.89
N TRP A 61 -22.37 -10.81 6.11
CA TRP A 61 -22.70 -9.47 6.57
C TRP A 61 -24.22 -9.24 6.65
N VAL A 62 -25.00 -9.77 5.70
CA VAL A 62 -26.46 -9.72 5.79
C VAL A 62 -26.96 -10.44 7.05
N ALA A 63 -26.47 -11.64 7.35
CA ALA A 63 -26.84 -12.37 8.56
C ALA A 63 -26.50 -11.60 9.85
N TYR A 64 -25.30 -11.01 9.92
CA TYR A 64 -24.91 -10.15 11.04
C TYR A 64 -25.82 -8.92 11.19
N ALA A 65 -26.17 -8.27 10.08
CA ALA A 65 -27.05 -7.09 10.11
C ALA A 65 -28.49 -7.47 10.51
N GLU A 66 -28.97 -8.65 10.12
CA GLU A 66 -30.27 -9.20 10.56
C GLU A 66 -30.29 -9.45 12.07
N GLU A 67 -29.25 -10.07 12.61
CA GLU A 67 -29.11 -10.31 14.04
C GLU A 67 -29.05 -8.99 14.84
N LEU A 68 -28.26 -8.03 14.36
CA LEU A 68 -28.15 -6.71 14.98
C LEU A 68 -29.48 -5.94 14.97
N LEU A 69 -30.23 -6.04 13.87
CA LEU A 69 -31.55 -5.43 13.76
C LEU A 69 -32.56 -6.10 14.69
N ALA A 70 -32.57 -7.44 14.76
CA ALA A 70 -33.41 -8.18 15.69
C ALA A 70 -33.11 -7.82 17.15
N GLY A 71 -31.83 -7.69 17.51
CA GLY A 71 -31.40 -7.23 18.83
C GLY A 71 -31.88 -5.80 19.13
N SER A 72 -31.77 -4.88 18.17
CA SER A 72 -32.24 -3.50 18.34
C SER A 72 -33.75 -3.41 18.57
N VAL A 73 -34.54 -4.32 17.99
CA VAL A 73 -36.00 -4.35 18.18
C VAL A 73 -36.37 -4.85 19.58
N ALA A 74 -35.53 -5.68 20.20
CA ALA A 74 -35.71 -6.13 21.58
C ALA A 74 -35.40 -5.01 22.59
N GLU A 75 -34.42 -4.16 22.30
CA GLU A 75 -34.02 -3.00 23.12
C GLU A 75 -34.61 -1.69 22.58
N ARG A 76 -35.94 -1.59 22.54
CA ARG A 76 -36.68 -0.49 21.89
C ARG A 76 -36.31 0.93 22.34
N ASP A 77 -35.78 1.08 23.55
CA ASP A 77 -35.39 2.37 24.11
C ASP A 77 -33.98 2.82 23.67
N ASN A 78 -33.24 1.98 22.95
CA ASN A 78 -31.90 2.26 22.45
C ASN A 78 -31.93 2.70 20.98
N GLU A 79 -32.27 3.97 20.77
CA GLU A 79 -32.37 4.59 19.44
C GLU A 79 -31.04 4.52 18.65
N GLU A 80 -29.90 4.70 19.32
CA GLU A 80 -28.57 4.61 18.71
C GLU A 80 -28.29 3.21 18.14
N LEU A 81 -28.65 2.16 18.88
CA LEU A 81 -28.50 0.78 18.42
C LEU A 81 -29.40 0.51 17.20
N HIS A 82 -30.63 1.02 17.21
CA HIS A 82 -31.57 0.86 16.10
C HIS A 82 -31.09 1.55 14.82
N ASP A 83 -30.61 2.79 14.94
CA ASP A 83 -30.05 3.54 13.81
C ASP A 83 -28.82 2.84 13.23
N ARG A 84 -27.91 2.40 14.10
CA ARG A 84 -26.72 1.63 13.69
C ARG A 84 -27.12 0.34 12.99
N ALA A 85 -28.09 -0.41 13.51
CA ALA A 85 -28.56 -1.65 12.90
C ALA A 85 -29.16 -1.43 11.51
N THR A 86 -29.98 -0.38 11.36
CA THR A 86 -30.59 0.00 10.09
C THR A 86 -29.53 0.39 9.04
N GLN A 87 -28.53 1.18 9.45
CA GLN A 87 -27.39 1.54 8.59
C GLN A 87 -26.57 0.32 8.16
N GLN A 88 -26.30 -0.62 9.08
CA GLN A 88 -25.60 -1.87 8.76
C GLN A 88 -26.38 -2.73 7.76
N MET A 89 -27.70 -2.83 7.92
CA MET A 89 -28.57 -3.53 6.98
C MET A 89 -28.55 -2.90 5.58
N GLU A 90 -28.60 -1.56 5.50
CA GLU A 90 -28.50 -0.83 4.23
C GLU A 90 -27.18 -1.14 3.51
N LEU A 91 -26.06 -1.11 4.24
CA LEU A 91 -24.73 -1.42 3.69
C LEU A 91 -24.61 -2.89 3.25
N ALA A 92 -25.07 -3.83 4.07
CA ALA A 92 -24.99 -5.27 3.78
C ALA A 92 -25.78 -5.63 2.51
N ARG A 93 -27.01 -5.12 2.38
CA ARG A 93 -27.83 -5.30 1.17
C ARG A 93 -27.19 -4.67 -0.06
N THR A 94 -26.60 -3.48 0.11
CA THR A 94 -25.88 -2.80 -0.97
C THR A 94 -24.66 -3.59 -1.40
N TYR A 95 -23.91 -4.19 -0.46
CA TYR A 95 -22.76 -5.03 -0.78
C TYR A 95 -23.17 -6.27 -1.57
N ALA A 96 -24.23 -6.96 -1.15
CA ALA A 96 -24.78 -8.11 -1.86
C ALA A 96 -25.23 -7.74 -3.28
N GLN A 97 -25.95 -6.63 -3.43
CA GLN A 97 -26.38 -6.13 -4.73
C GLN A 97 -25.18 -5.70 -5.59
N TYR A 98 -24.15 -5.08 -5.02
CA TYR A 98 -22.94 -4.69 -5.72
C TYR A 98 -22.21 -5.89 -6.32
N GLN A 99 -22.00 -6.95 -5.53
CA GLN A 99 -21.38 -8.19 -6.01
C GLN A 99 -22.20 -8.86 -7.12
N LYS A 100 -23.54 -8.87 -6.98
CA LYS A 100 -24.46 -9.39 -8.01
C LYS A 100 -24.32 -8.61 -9.32
N LEU A 101 -24.40 -7.28 -9.27
CA LEU A 101 -24.30 -6.43 -10.46
C LEU A 101 -22.93 -6.56 -11.15
N MET A 102 -21.84 -6.68 -10.37
CA MET A 102 -20.53 -6.90 -10.95
C MET A 102 -20.43 -8.24 -11.67
N ALA A 103 -20.98 -9.31 -11.08
CA ALA A 103 -21.02 -10.63 -11.70
C ALA A 103 -21.85 -10.64 -12.99
N GLU A 104 -23.02 -10.00 -12.99
CA GLU A 104 -23.88 -9.82 -14.18
C GLU A 104 -23.17 -9.04 -15.30
N ALA A 105 -22.35 -8.05 -14.93
CA ALA A 105 -21.55 -7.29 -15.88
C ALA A 105 -20.27 -8.03 -16.36
N GLY A 106 -20.00 -9.24 -15.87
CA GLY A 106 -18.75 -9.95 -16.16
C GLY A 106 -17.52 -9.21 -15.63
N THR A 107 -17.65 -8.59 -14.46
CA THR A 107 -16.60 -7.77 -13.85
C THR A 107 -16.30 -8.22 -12.42
N VAL A 108 -15.09 -7.94 -11.97
CA VAL A 108 -14.64 -8.14 -10.58
C VAL A 108 -13.72 -7.00 -10.18
N ASP A 109 -13.46 -6.80 -8.90
CA ASP A 109 -12.37 -5.94 -8.44
C ASP A 109 -11.13 -6.74 -7.99
N PHE A 110 -10.13 -6.05 -7.43
CA PHE A 110 -8.91 -6.70 -6.94
C PHE A 110 -9.15 -7.59 -5.72
N GLY A 111 -10.04 -7.19 -4.80
CA GLY A 111 -10.34 -7.97 -3.60
C GLY A 111 -11.08 -9.27 -3.96
N ASP A 112 -11.96 -9.20 -4.95
CA ASP A 112 -12.70 -10.36 -5.46
C ASP A 112 -11.79 -11.49 -5.95
N GLN A 113 -10.62 -11.19 -6.51
CA GLN A 113 -9.71 -12.23 -6.98
C GLN A 113 -9.28 -13.16 -5.83
N ILE A 114 -9.04 -12.59 -4.65
CA ILE A 114 -8.68 -13.34 -3.44
C ILE A 114 -9.91 -14.05 -2.87
N VAL A 115 -11.02 -13.33 -2.69
CA VAL A 115 -12.25 -13.88 -2.11
C VAL A 115 -12.81 -15.02 -2.97
N TYR A 116 -12.79 -14.90 -4.31
CA TYR A 116 -13.22 -15.97 -5.19
C TYR A 116 -12.24 -17.15 -5.23
N ALA A 117 -10.93 -16.93 -5.08
CA ALA A 117 -9.97 -18.02 -4.93
C ALA A 117 -10.22 -18.80 -3.63
N LEU A 118 -10.42 -18.09 -2.51
CA LEU A 118 -10.81 -18.70 -1.22
C LEU A 118 -12.11 -19.50 -1.34
N ARG A 119 -13.17 -18.89 -1.88
CA ARG A 119 -14.46 -19.56 -2.08
C ARG A 119 -14.31 -20.79 -2.97
N LEU A 120 -13.49 -20.72 -4.04
CA LEU A 120 -13.22 -21.86 -4.92
C LEU A 120 -12.55 -22.99 -4.16
N PHE A 121 -11.52 -22.71 -3.38
CA PHE A 121 -10.81 -23.74 -2.62
C PHE A 121 -11.65 -24.36 -1.51
N ARG A 122 -12.47 -23.56 -0.82
CA ARG A 122 -13.40 -24.03 0.22
C ARG A 122 -14.55 -24.88 -0.33
N THR A 123 -15.09 -24.51 -1.49
CA THR A 123 -16.26 -25.21 -2.08
C THR A 123 -15.89 -26.35 -3.02
N ARG A 124 -14.66 -26.39 -3.54
CA ARG A 124 -14.20 -27.41 -4.50
C ARG A 124 -12.85 -28.00 -4.05
N PRO A 125 -12.85 -28.93 -3.06
CA PRO A 125 -11.62 -29.50 -2.51
C PRO A 125 -10.73 -30.18 -3.54
N TYR A 126 -11.28 -30.73 -4.63
CA TYR A 126 -10.48 -31.34 -5.69
C TYR A 126 -9.57 -30.33 -6.40
N VAL A 127 -10.02 -29.06 -6.55
CA VAL A 127 -9.21 -27.97 -7.10
C VAL A 127 -8.08 -27.68 -6.13
N LEU A 128 -8.40 -27.40 -4.86
CA LEU A 128 -7.40 -27.15 -3.82
C LEU A 128 -6.35 -28.28 -3.76
N ASN A 129 -6.78 -29.54 -3.76
CA ASN A 129 -5.91 -30.71 -3.76
C ASN A 129 -4.97 -30.78 -4.97
N SER A 130 -5.41 -30.32 -6.15
CA SER A 130 -4.55 -30.22 -7.33
C SER A 130 -3.41 -29.22 -7.09
N TYR A 131 -3.73 -28.05 -6.53
CA TYR A 131 -2.75 -27.02 -6.21
C TYR A 131 -1.81 -27.44 -5.08
N GLN A 132 -2.34 -28.01 -3.99
CA GLN A 132 -1.54 -28.51 -2.88
C GLN A 132 -0.56 -29.61 -3.31
N ARG A 133 -0.95 -30.51 -4.23
CA ARG A 133 -0.05 -31.53 -4.79
C ARG A 133 1.04 -30.94 -5.67
N ARG A 134 0.73 -29.86 -6.39
CA ARG A 134 1.68 -29.16 -7.25
C ARG A 134 2.68 -28.33 -6.45
N PHE A 135 2.22 -27.67 -5.38
CA PHE A 135 3.02 -26.75 -4.57
C PHE A 135 3.37 -27.38 -3.23
N ARG A 136 4.50 -28.11 -3.21
CA ARG A 136 5.00 -28.78 -2.01
C ARG A 136 5.61 -27.83 -0.98
N TYR A 137 6.22 -26.74 -1.45
CA TYR A 137 6.85 -25.70 -0.64
C TYR A 137 6.21 -24.36 -1.02
N VAL A 138 5.80 -23.59 -0.02
CA VAL A 138 5.19 -22.27 -0.20
C VAL A 138 6.10 -21.27 0.48
N LEU A 139 6.62 -20.32 -0.29
CA LEU A 139 7.42 -19.20 0.24
C LEU A 139 6.60 -17.93 0.07
N VAL A 140 6.43 -17.17 1.16
CA VAL A 140 5.74 -15.88 1.16
C VAL A 140 6.70 -14.83 1.67
N ASP A 141 6.91 -13.78 0.90
CA ASP A 141 7.75 -12.64 1.24
C ASP A 141 6.88 -11.46 1.70
N GLU A 142 7.45 -10.53 2.45
CA GLU A 142 6.77 -9.34 3.02
C GLU A 142 5.47 -9.71 3.77
N PHE A 143 5.51 -10.79 4.56
CA PHE A 143 4.31 -11.36 5.19
C PHE A 143 3.59 -10.38 6.13
N GLN A 144 4.30 -9.37 6.68
CA GLN A 144 3.70 -8.33 7.52
C GLN A 144 2.64 -7.48 6.81
N ASP A 145 2.63 -7.42 5.47
CA ASP A 145 1.65 -6.67 4.69
C ASP A 145 0.42 -7.52 4.29
N THR A 146 0.35 -8.78 4.76
CA THR A 146 -0.70 -9.74 4.39
C THR A 146 -1.98 -9.48 5.19
N ASN A 147 -3.12 -9.32 4.49
CA ASN A 147 -4.43 -9.21 5.14
C ASN A 147 -5.03 -10.59 5.49
N TYR A 148 -6.13 -10.62 6.25
CA TYR A 148 -6.74 -11.86 6.72
C TYR A 148 -7.15 -12.82 5.58
N ALA A 149 -7.78 -12.31 4.52
CA ALA A 149 -8.15 -13.12 3.37
C ALA A 149 -6.93 -13.74 2.65
N GLN A 150 -5.86 -12.98 2.49
CA GLN A 150 -4.61 -13.49 1.90
C GLN A 150 -3.95 -14.54 2.82
N PHE A 151 -3.96 -14.32 4.13
CA PHE A 151 -3.47 -15.28 5.11
C PHE A 151 -4.23 -16.61 5.03
N GLU A 152 -5.57 -16.58 5.00
CA GLU A 152 -6.40 -17.77 4.86
C GLU A 152 -6.13 -18.51 3.54
N LEU A 153 -5.81 -17.78 2.46
CA LEU A 153 -5.46 -18.38 1.18
C LEU A 153 -4.14 -19.16 1.26
N VAL A 154 -3.11 -18.55 1.86
CA VAL A 154 -1.80 -19.17 2.08
C VAL A 154 -1.94 -20.41 2.96
N LYS A 155 -2.72 -20.30 4.04
CA LYS A 155 -2.99 -21.40 4.97
C LYS A 155 -3.64 -22.58 4.28
N LEU A 156 -4.68 -22.36 3.46
CA LEU A 156 -5.30 -23.42 2.66
C LEU A 156 -4.30 -24.09 1.71
N LEU A 157 -3.45 -23.31 1.02
CA LEU A 157 -2.46 -23.86 0.10
C LEU A 157 -1.36 -24.67 0.81
N ALA A 158 -0.90 -24.22 1.98
CA ALA A 158 0.17 -24.88 2.72
C ALA A 158 -0.29 -26.10 3.52
N ALA A 159 -1.60 -26.20 3.84
CA ALA A 159 -2.14 -27.18 4.80
C ALA A 159 -1.77 -28.65 4.53
N ARG A 160 -1.61 -29.06 3.27
CA ARG A 160 -1.30 -30.47 2.92
C ARG A 160 0.11 -30.89 3.32
N HIS A 161 1.09 -30.00 3.15
CA HIS A 161 2.50 -30.35 3.26
C HIS A 161 3.18 -29.65 4.45
N ALA A 162 2.56 -28.61 5.00
CA ALA A 162 3.09 -27.80 6.11
C ALA A 162 4.50 -27.23 5.87
N ASN A 163 4.95 -27.15 4.61
CA ASN A 163 6.23 -26.54 4.25
C ASN A 163 6.02 -25.07 3.84
N LEU A 164 5.54 -24.27 4.78
CA LEU A 164 5.40 -22.83 4.62
C LEU A 164 6.65 -22.14 5.20
N ALA A 165 7.31 -21.32 4.39
CA ALA A 165 8.32 -20.38 4.85
C ALA A 165 7.78 -18.96 4.60
N VAL A 166 7.71 -18.16 5.65
CA VAL A 166 7.36 -16.74 5.58
C VAL A 166 8.61 -15.92 5.87
N VAL A 167 8.84 -14.89 5.07
CA VAL A 167 9.79 -13.83 5.36
C VAL A 167 8.97 -12.61 5.75
N ALA A 168 9.29 -12.06 6.91
CA ALA A 168 8.74 -10.81 7.38
C ALA A 168 9.91 -9.95 7.86
N ASP A 169 9.74 -8.65 7.80
CA ASP A 169 10.71 -7.71 8.34
C ASP A 169 10.62 -7.72 9.89
N ASP A 170 11.41 -8.60 10.52
CA ASP A 170 11.57 -8.69 11.98
C ASP A 170 12.16 -7.40 12.58
N ASP A 171 12.65 -6.46 11.76
CA ASP A 171 13.30 -5.25 12.26
C ASP A 171 12.34 -4.20 12.83
N GLN A 172 11.02 -4.40 12.70
CA GLN A 172 9.98 -3.55 13.30
C GLN A 172 9.76 -3.80 14.80
N CYS A 173 10.83 -4.08 15.54
CA CYS A 173 10.79 -4.15 17.00
C CYS A 173 10.82 -2.73 17.61
N LEU A 174 9.98 -2.50 18.62
CA LEU A 174 10.00 -1.27 19.42
C LEU A 174 11.07 -1.35 20.53
N PRO A 175 11.79 -0.24 20.84
CA PRO A 175 12.69 -0.20 21.97
C PRO A 175 11.97 -0.29 23.32
N PRO A 176 12.67 -0.67 24.41
CA PRO A 176 12.16 -0.53 25.77
C PRO A 176 11.65 0.90 26.03
N GLY A 177 10.52 1.01 26.73
CA GLY A 177 9.86 2.28 27.02
C GLY A 177 9.00 2.84 25.87
N ALA A 178 8.98 2.20 24.69
CA ALA A 178 8.04 2.57 23.64
C ALA A 178 6.60 2.33 24.10
N LEU A 179 5.73 3.31 23.90
CA LEU A 179 4.32 3.22 24.30
C LEU A 179 3.51 2.52 23.21
N VAL A 180 2.77 1.49 23.63
CA VAL A 180 1.79 0.77 22.83
C VAL A 180 0.41 1.21 23.27
N GLU A 181 -0.39 1.68 22.32
CA GLU A 181 -1.78 2.07 22.58
C GLU A 181 -2.64 0.83 22.90
N THR A 182 -3.44 0.92 23.96
CA THR A 182 -4.39 -0.12 24.37
C THR A 182 -5.78 0.50 24.59
N PRO A 183 -6.87 -0.30 24.63
CA PRO A 183 -8.21 0.24 24.93
C PRO A 183 -8.31 0.99 26.26
N SER A 184 -7.41 0.70 27.21
CA SER A 184 -7.30 1.36 28.52
C SER A 184 -6.28 2.51 28.57
N GLY A 185 -5.68 2.86 27.43
CA GLY A 185 -4.62 3.87 27.31
C GLY A 185 -3.22 3.28 27.05
N PRO A 186 -2.21 4.14 26.84
CA PRO A 186 -0.87 3.71 26.46
C PRO A 186 -0.16 2.94 27.58
N ARG A 187 0.50 1.85 27.21
CA ARG A 187 1.31 1.01 28.10
C ARG A 187 2.72 0.83 27.51
N PRO A 188 3.78 0.78 28.32
CA PRO A 188 5.11 0.52 27.79
C PRO A 188 5.20 -0.91 27.23
N ILE A 189 5.94 -1.09 26.12
CA ILE A 189 6.03 -2.36 25.37
C ILE A 189 6.46 -3.54 26.26
N GLU A 190 7.37 -3.31 27.22
CA GLU A 190 7.81 -4.33 28.17
C GLU A 190 6.72 -4.84 29.12
N SER A 191 5.62 -4.09 29.26
CA SER A 191 4.48 -4.51 30.08
C SER A 191 3.46 -5.33 29.30
N ILE A 192 3.55 -5.40 27.96
CA ILE A 192 2.60 -6.11 27.11
C ILE A 192 2.84 -7.62 27.20
N GLN A 193 1.78 -8.39 27.36
CA GLN A 193 1.80 -9.85 27.49
C GLN A 193 0.91 -10.52 26.44
N ALA A 194 1.15 -11.81 26.20
CA ALA A 194 0.25 -12.60 25.37
C ALA A 194 -1.15 -12.62 26.00
N GLY A 195 -2.18 -12.33 25.20
CA GLY A 195 -3.56 -12.14 25.64
C GLY A 195 -3.97 -10.68 25.84
N ASP A 196 -3.02 -9.74 25.93
CA ASP A 196 -3.35 -8.31 26.02
C ASP A 196 -4.04 -7.82 24.74
N ARG A 197 -4.94 -6.85 24.92
CA ARG A 197 -5.62 -6.14 23.82
C ARG A 197 -4.86 -4.87 23.50
N VAL A 198 -4.45 -4.71 22.25
CA VAL A 198 -3.68 -3.55 21.76
C VAL A 198 -4.39 -2.92 20.57
N ILE A 199 -4.22 -1.61 20.39
CA ILE A 199 -4.68 -0.91 19.20
C ILE A 199 -3.68 -1.21 18.08
N THR A 200 -4.15 -1.84 17.01
CA THR A 200 -3.33 -2.20 15.84
C THR A 200 -3.84 -1.47 14.61
N ALA A 201 -2.92 -1.11 13.71
CA ALA A 201 -3.31 -0.71 12.37
C ALA A 201 -3.89 -1.93 11.64
N VAL A 202 -4.99 -1.73 10.92
CA VAL A 202 -5.62 -2.77 10.09
C VAL A 202 -5.63 -2.40 8.61
N GLY A 203 -4.74 -1.49 8.22
CA GLY A 203 -4.61 -0.97 6.86
C GLY A 203 -5.61 0.14 6.52
N LYS A 204 -5.33 0.83 5.41
CA LYS A 204 -6.15 1.94 4.87
C LYS A 204 -6.41 3.10 5.86
N GLY A 205 -5.53 3.31 6.83
CA GLY A 205 -5.62 4.39 7.81
C GLY A 205 -6.58 4.12 8.98
N PHE A 206 -7.03 2.87 9.16
CA PHE A 206 -7.88 2.47 10.27
C PHE A 206 -7.10 1.71 11.33
N THR A 207 -7.59 1.80 12.56
CA THR A 207 -7.14 0.99 13.68
C THR A 207 -8.28 0.11 14.21
N ASP A 208 -7.92 -1.02 14.78
CA ASP A 208 -8.84 -1.91 15.50
C ASP A 208 -8.12 -2.55 16.69
N ILE A 209 -8.80 -3.36 17.47
CA ILE A 209 -8.26 -4.04 18.64
C ILE A 209 -7.75 -5.42 18.25
N GLY A 210 -6.43 -5.60 18.31
CA GLY A 210 -5.77 -6.89 18.17
C GLY A 210 -5.52 -7.55 19.53
N VAL A 211 -5.47 -8.88 19.55
CA VAL A 211 -5.03 -9.65 20.73
C VAL A 211 -3.59 -10.10 20.50
N VAL A 212 -2.71 -9.79 21.44
CA VAL A 212 -1.30 -10.17 21.39
C VAL A 212 -1.20 -11.69 21.48
N SER A 213 -0.79 -12.37 20.41
CA SER A 213 -0.66 -13.82 20.39
C SER A 213 0.64 -14.31 21.03
N ARG A 214 1.71 -13.54 20.88
CA ARG A 214 3.04 -13.86 21.39
C ARG A 214 3.85 -12.59 21.63
N VAL A 215 4.69 -12.61 22.66
CA VAL A 215 5.71 -11.59 22.93
C VAL A 215 7.09 -12.22 22.77
N PHE A 216 8.03 -11.50 22.18
CA PHE A 216 9.42 -11.92 22.04
C PHE A 216 10.36 -10.75 22.29
N GLN A 217 11.56 -11.06 22.79
CA GLN A 217 12.61 -10.09 23.04
C GLN A 217 13.86 -10.54 22.30
N ARG A 218 14.56 -9.59 21.67
CA ARG A 218 15.86 -9.81 21.02
C ARG A 218 16.84 -8.73 21.46
N THR A 219 18.09 -9.11 21.63
CA THR A 219 19.19 -8.17 21.88
C THR A 219 19.90 -7.91 20.56
N ARG A 220 19.94 -6.65 20.13
CA ARG A 220 20.69 -6.20 18.94
C ARG A 220 21.38 -4.87 19.23
N GLN A 221 22.50 -4.61 18.56
CA GLN A 221 23.03 -3.25 18.45
C GLN A 221 22.23 -2.53 17.37
N ALA A 222 21.68 -1.38 17.71
CA ALA A 222 20.91 -0.54 16.78
C ALA A 222 21.16 0.93 17.10
N ARG A 223 21.16 1.77 16.08
CA ARG A 223 21.16 3.23 16.28
C ARG A 223 19.72 3.68 16.54
N PHE A 224 19.54 4.50 17.57
CA PHE A 224 18.25 5.15 17.82
C PHE A 224 18.17 6.49 17.12
N ILE A 225 17.03 6.75 16.49
CA ILE A 225 16.68 8.04 15.89
C ILE A 225 15.46 8.56 16.64
N THR A 226 15.58 9.78 17.15
CA THR A 226 14.49 10.48 17.83
C THR A 226 14.02 11.64 16.98
N PHE A 227 12.74 11.64 16.66
CA PHE A 227 12.04 12.69 15.93
C PHE A 227 11.25 13.51 16.93
N GLU A 228 11.40 14.83 16.89
CA GLU A 228 10.66 15.76 17.74
C GLU A 228 9.96 16.79 16.85
N THR A 229 8.65 16.94 17.05
CA THR A 229 7.87 17.98 16.38
C THR A 229 8.06 19.31 17.08
N GLU A 230 7.85 20.43 16.38
CA GLU A 230 7.88 21.77 16.99
C GLU A 230 6.85 21.94 18.12
N SER A 231 5.76 21.17 18.08
CA SER A 231 4.75 21.11 19.14
C SER A 231 5.15 20.25 20.35
N GLY A 232 6.35 19.65 20.34
CA GLY A 232 6.91 18.86 21.45
C GLY A 232 6.55 17.37 21.43
N SER A 233 5.93 16.85 20.36
CA SER A 233 5.68 15.41 20.23
C SER A 233 6.97 14.69 19.86
N ARG A 234 7.29 13.59 20.54
CA ARG A 234 8.54 12.85 20.36
C ARG A 234 8.29 11.39 20.01
N ILE A 235 8.98 10.88 19.00
CA ILE A 235 9.01 9.47 18.62
C ILE A 235 10.45 9.00 18.56
N THR A 236 10.76 7.85 19.16
CA THR A 236 12.08 7.22 19.08
C THR A 236 11.94 5.85 18.45
N ALA A 237 12.74 5.58 17.43
CA ALA A 237 12.75 4.31 16.70
C ALA A 237 14.18 3.88 16.36
N THR A 238 14.35 2.63 15.95
CA THR A 238 15.62 2.15 15.39
C THR A 238 15.82 2.68 13.96
N ASP A 239 17.07 2.82 13.53
CA ASP A 239 17.48 3.26 12.18
C ASP A 239 16.85 2.48 11.01
N ASN A 240 16.62 1.17 11.17
CA ASN A 240 15.94 0.36 10.15
C ASN A 240 14.39 0.40 10.24
N HIS A 241 13.81 1.19 11.16
CA HIS A 241 12.37 1.20 11.34
C HIS A 241 11.69 1.99 10.20
N LYS A 242 10.88 1.31 9.39
CA LYS A 242 10.05 1.98 8.38
C LYS A 242 8.98 2.82 9.08
N MET A 243 9.06 4.14 8.94
CA MET A 243 8.03 5.05 9.43
C MET A 243 7.21 5.62 8.27
N PHE A 244 5.89 5.66 8.45
CA PHE A 244 5.00 6.30 7.51
C PHE A 244 4.94 7.79 7.79
N CYS A 245 5.47 8.60 6.87
CA CYS A 245 5.30 10.04 6.90
C CYS A 245 4.02 10.43 6.15
N TYR A 246 3.15 11.22 6.76
CA TYR A 246 2.01 11.81 6.06
C TYR A 246 2.48 13.00 5.22
N VAL A 247 2.46 12.82 3.90
CA VAL A 247 2.67 13.90 2.93
C VAL A 247 1.30 14.35 2.40
N PRO A 248 0.78 15.52 2.82
CA PRO A 248 -0.53 15.99 2.38
C PRO A 248 -0.58 16.18 0.86
N LEU A 249 -1.70 15.80 0.25
CA LEU A 249 -1.96 16.08 -1.17
C LEU A 249 -2.11 17.59 -1.39
N PRO A 250 -1.67 18.15 -2.54
CA PRO A 250 -1.74 19.60 -2.78
C PRO A 250 -3.16 20.16 -2.81
N ALA A 251 -4.13 19.34 -3.21
CA ALA A 251 -5.55 19.72 -3.18
C ALA A 251 -6.06 19.92 -1.74
N ILE A 252 -5.36 19.34 -0.75
CA ILE A 252 -5.70 19.39 0.68
C ILE A 252 -4.88 20.47 1.39
N SER A 253 -3.66 20.78 0.93
CA SER A 253 -2.80 21.76 1.59
C SER A 253 -1.75 22.37 0.65
N LYS A 254 -1.67 23.71 0.62
CA LYS A 254 -0.50 24.47 0.16
C LYS A 254 0.46 24.82 1.31
N ALA A 255 0.27 24.22 2.49
CA ALA A 255 1.00 24.62 3.70
C ALA A 255 2.49 24.30 3.63
N PHE A 256 2.90 23.35 2.78
CA PHE A 256 4.28 22.93 2.69
C PHE A 256 4.83 22.99 1.28
N THR A 257 6.07 23.45 1.17
CA THR A 257 6.92 23.33 -0.01
C THR A 257 8.13 22.49 0.37
N TYR A 258 8.48 21.50 -0.45
CA TYR A 258 9.50 20.51 -0.13
C TYR A 258 10.77 20.75 -0.93
N VAL A 259 11.93 20.58 -0.30
CA VAL A 259 13.23 20.49 -0.96
C VAL A 259 13.61 19.01 -1.07
N TYR A 260 14.10 18.59 -2.23
CA TYR A 260 14.47 17.20 -2.51
C TYR A 260 15.77 17.09 -3.29
N LEU A 261 16.39 15.91 -3.21
CA LEU A 261 17.43 15.45 -4.12
C LEU A 261 16.83 14.48 -5.14
N MET A 262 17.31 14.58 -6.37
CA MET A 262 16.93 13.67 -7.45
C MET A 262 18.19 13.19 -8.16
N GLU A 263 18.34 11.87 -8.25
CA GLU A 263 19.39 11.22 -9.01
C GLU A 263 18.88 10.80 -10.37
N ARG A 264 19.70 11.00 -11.40
CA ARG A 264 19.56 10.31 -12.68
C ARG A 264 20.85 9.57 -12.99
N ARG A 265 20.76 8.26 -13.18
CA ARG A 265 21.91 7.40 -13.48
C ARG A 265 22.58 7.88 -14.76
N GLY A 266 23.89 8.09 -14.68
CA GLY A 266 24.72 8.62 -15.78
C GLY A 266 24.78 10.14 -15.87
N LEU A 267 23.99 10.88 -15.09
CA LEU A 267 24.04 12.35 -15.02
C LEU A 267 24.41 12.86 -13.63
N GLY A 268 23.99 12.16 -12.56
CA GLY A 268 24.27 12.52 -11.17
C GLY A 268 23.08 13.13 -10.43
N TRP A 269 23.36 13.86 -9.36
CA TRP A 269 22.37 14.43 -8.45
C TRP A 269 22.03 15.88 -8.77
N ARG A 270 20.78 16.27 -8.53
CA ARG A 270 20.31 17.66 -8.51
C ARG A 270 19.47 17.96 -7.28
N THR A 271 19.47 19.22 -6.86
CA THR A 271 18.50 19.73 -5.87
C THR A 271 17.24 20.19 -6.60
N GLY A 272 16.10 20.15 -5.91
CA GLY A 272 14.83 20.59 -6.46
C GLY A 272 13.84 21.03 -5.40
N VAL A 273 12.88 21.86 -5.81
CA VAL A 273 11.73 22.28 -4.98
C VAL A 273 10.42 21.82 -5.61
N ALA A 274 9.50 21.31 -4.78
CA ALA A 274 8.17 20.87 -5.19
C ALA A 274 7.12 21.21 -4.12
N ASN A 275 5.93 21.62 -4.54
CA ASN A 275 4.75 21.76 -3.67
C ASN A 275 3.94 20.46 -3.52
N ASP A 276 4.25 19.45 -4.33
CA ASP A 276 3.68 18.10 -4.26
C ASP A 276 4.80 17.07 -4.28
N LEU A 277 5.31 16.71 -3.09
CA LEU A 277 6.35 15.68 -2.99
C LEU A 277 5.80 14.32 -3.43
N SER A 278 4.56 13.98 -3.04
CA SER A 278 3.93 12.70 -3.39
C SER A 278 3.81 12.51 -4.91
N ALA A 279 3.34 13.52 -5.64
CA ALA A 279 3.32 13.46 -7.09
C ALA A 279 4.72 13.46 -7.69
N ARG A 280 5.69 14.17 -7.09
CA ARG A 280 7.07 14.14 -7.58
C ARG A 280 7.69 12.75 -7.49
N LEU A 281 7.45 12.04 -6.38
CA LEU A 281 7.81 10.63 -6.20
C LEU A 281 7.09 9.69 -7.17
N CYS A 282 5.93 10.09 -7.72
CA CYS A 282 5.15 9.27 -8.66
C CYS A 282 5.42 9.53 -10.16
N LEU A 283 5.97 10.70 -10.54
CA LEU A 283 5.81 11.23 -11.92
C LEU A 283 7.10 11.38 -12.73
N GLU A 284 8.26 11.00 -12.21
CA GLU A 284 9.51 11.23 -12.92
C GLU A 284 9.98 10.04 -13.76
N VAL A 285 9.60 10.06 -15.04
CA VAL A 285 10.24 9.29 -16.13
C VAL A 285 11.75 9.62 -16.28
N SER A 286 12.23 10.66 -15.58
CA SER A 286 13.57 11.21 -15.64
C SER A 286 14.42 11.01 -14.38
N ALA A 287 13.85 10.43 -13.31
CA ALA A 287 14.57 10.17 -12.06
C ALA A 287 14.75 8.66 -11.85
N ASP A 288 15.92 8.27 -11.35
CA ASP A 288 16.17 6.92 -10.85
C ASP A 288 15.95 6.84 -9.33
N ARG A 289 16.28 7.92 -8.59
CA ARG A 289 16.01 8.06 -7.15
C ARG A 289 15.56 9.47 -6.80
N ILE A 290 14.69 9.58 -5.79
CA ILE A 290 14.28 10.86 -5.20
C ILE A 290 14.29 10.73 -3.68
N VAL A 291 14.91 11.70 -3.01
CA VAL A 291 14.98 11.78 -1.54
C VAL A 291 14.45 13.14 -1.11
N GLY A 292 13.37 13.15 -0.34
CA GLY A 292 12.84 14.38 0.26
C GLY A 292 13.72 14.80 1.43
N LEU A 293 14.25 16.02 1.42
CA LEU A 293 15.18 16.51 2.43
C LEU A 293 14.49 17.32 3.53
N ARG A 294 13.55 18.21 3.16
CA ARG A 294 12.90 19.12 4.11
C ARG A 294 11.53 19.57 3.63
N ALA A 295 10.59 19.69 4.57
CA ALA A 295 9.34 20.41 4.38
C ALA A 295 9.49 21.83 4.93
N CYS A 296 9.14 22.82 4.11
CA CYS A 296 9.24 24.25 4.44
C CYS A 296 7.84 24.87 4.46
N SER A 297 7.64 25.87 5.31
CA SER A 297 6.36 26.57 5.46
C SER A 297 6.04 27.52 4.30
N SER A 298 7.05 27.84 3.48
CA SER A 298 6.92 28.73 2.33
C SER A 298 7.81 28.31 1.17
N GLU A 299 7.43 28.69 -0.05
CA GLU A 299 8.27 28.47 -1.23
C GLU A 299 9.57 29.27 -1.14
N LEU A 300 9.55 30.47 -0.55
CA LEU A 300 10.74 31.30 -0.38
C LEU A 300 11.80 30.61 0.47
N GLU A 301 11.41 30.00 1.60
CA GLU A 301 12.30 29.21 2.45
C GLU A 301 12.89 28.02 1.69
N ALA A 302 12.05 27.27 0.96
CA ALA A 302 12.49 26.13 0.16
C ALA A 302 13.50 26.54 -0.93
N ARG A 303 13.25 27.66 -1.63
CA ARG A 303 14.15 28.20 -2.67
C ARG A 303 15.47 28.73 -2.09
N HIS A 304 15.42 29.34 -0.91
CA HIS A 304 16.62 29.74 -0.19
C HIS A 304 17.51 28.54 0.13
N LEU A 305 16.93 27.45 0.64
CA LEU A 305 17.66 26.21 0.92
C LEU A 305 18.17 25.53 -0.36
N GLU A 306 17.35 25.46 -1.41
CA GLU A 306 17.77 24.92 -2.73
C GLU A 306 19.02 25.65 -3.25
N ALA A 307 19.02 26.99 -3.19
CA ALA A 307 20.16 27.80 -3.62
C ALA A 307 21.37 27.63 -2.70
N LEU A 308 21.17 27.68 -1.37
CA LEU A 308 22.24 27.52 -0.39
C LEU A 308 22.93 26.16 -0.55
N TRP A 309 22.16 25.07 -0.62
CA TRP A 309 22.71 23.73 -0.77
C TRP A 309 23.30 23.51 -2.16
N SER A 310 22.71 24.09 -3.20
CA SER A 310 23.29 24.02 -4.54
C SER A 310 24.69 24.61 -4.60
N LEU A 311 24.89 25.77 -3.98
CA LEU A 311 26.18 26.46 -3.94
C LEU A 311 27.16 25.80 -2.96
N LYS A 312 26.71 25.48 -1.75
CA LYS A 312 27.56 24.94 -0.68
C LYS A 312 28.11 23.55 -1.00
N TYR A 313 27.30 22.70 -1.64
CA TYR A 313 27.65 21.31 -1.92
C TYR A 313 27.88 21.05 -3.41
N SER A 314 27.90 22.08 -4.26
CA SER A 314 28.10 21.93 -5.72
C SER A 314 27.09 21.00 -6.40
N ILE A 315 25.84 20.99 -5.92
CA ILE A 315 24.75 20.18 -6.47
C ILE A 315 23.87 21.07 -7.36
N PRO A 316 23.76 20.82 -8.67
CA PRO A 316 23.03 21.73 -9.57
C PRO A 316 21.52 21.75 -9.27
N ALA A 317 20.90 22.94 -9.34
CA ALA A 317 19.43 23.11 -9.25
C ALA A 317 18.74 23.10 -10.63
N LEU A 318 19.48 22.85 -11.73
CA LEU A 318 19.00 22.95 -13.12
C LEU A 318 18.13 21.76 -13.56
N PRO A 319 16.88 21.99 -14.01
CA PRO A 319 15.93 20.91 -14.28
C PRO A 319 16.36 20.07 -15.49
N ILE A 320 16.28 18.74 -15.33
CA ILE A 320 16.62 17.78 -16.40
C ILE A 320 15.69 17.94 -17.60
N LYS A 321 14.41 18.23 -17.37
CA LYS A 321 13.50 18.67 -18.43
C LYS A 321 13.58 20.19 -18.55
N HIS A 322 14.10 20.66 -19.67
CA HIS A 322 14.31 22.08 -19.91
C HIS A 322 12.97 22.79 -20.21
N PRO A 323 12.50 23.74 -19.36
CA PRO A 323 11.45 24.65 -19.77
C PRO A 323 11.87 25.48 -20.99
N LYS A 324 10.89 25.98 -21.75
CA LYS A 324 11.07 26.69 -23.05
C LYS A 324 12.05 27.88 -23.01
N ARG A 325 12.46 28.35 -21.83
CA ARG A 325 13.36 29.50 -21.62
C ARG A 325 14.69 29.13 -20.95
N THR A 326 15.07 27.85 -20.93
CA THR A 326 16.35 27.42 -20.33
C THR A 326 17.49 27.64 -21.31
N THR A 327 18.53 28.35 -20.88
CA THR A 327 19.69 28.69 -21.73
C THR A 327 20.72 27.55 -21.82
N VAL A 328 20.80 26.72 -20.78
CA VAL A 328 21.71 25.57 -20.69
C VAL A 328 20.94 24.29 -21.02
N VAL A 329 21.14 23.77 -22.23
CA VAL A 329 20.46 22.59 -22.78
C VAL A 329 21.42 21.75 -23.61
N GLY A 330 21.10 20.46 -23.82
CA GLY A 330 21.89 19.55 -24.68
C GLY A 330 23.32 19.34 -24.15
N ASP A 331 24.31 19.33 -25.04
CA ASP A 331 25.72 19.07 -24.70
C ASP A 331 26.28 19.99 -23.59
N ARG A 332 25.86 21.26 -23.57
CA ARG A 332 26.26 22.20 -22.51
C ARG A 332 25.71 21.82 -21.13
N PHE A 333 24.54 21.17 -21.10
CA PHE A 333 23.95 20.67 -19.87
C PHE A 333 24.69 19.43 -19.37
N ASP A 334 24.97 18.47 -20.25
CA ASP A 334 25.71 17.26 -19.88
C ASP A 334 27.13 17.59 -19.41
N ARG A 335 27.81 18.54 -20.09
CA ARG A 335 29.12 19.02 -19.69
C ARG A 335 29.11 19.70 -18.32
N LEU A 336 28.11 20.55 -18.04
CA LEU A 336 28.00 21.21 -16.74
C LEU A 336 27.82 20.19 -15.61
N PHE A 337 26.97 19.18 -15.79
CA PHE A 337 26.80 18.12 -14.80
C PHE A 337 28.06 17.27 -14.65
N GLY A 338 28.79 17.02 -15.73
CA GLY A 338 30.06 16.28 -15.69
C GLY A 338 31.24 17.05 -15.07
N GLU A 339 31.21 18.38 -15.08
CA GLU A 339 32.23 19.23 -14.43
C GLU A 339 31.97 19.41 -12.92
N LEU A 340 30.76 19.12 -12.44
CA LEU A 340 30.39 19.23 -11.03
C LEU A 340 30.61 17.91 -10.28
N GLU A 341 31.19 17.99 -9.08
CA GLU A 341 31.27 16.83 -8.16
C GLU A 341 29.94 16.61 -7.41
N ALA A 342 28.82 16.60 -8.12
CA ALA A 342 27.48 16.57 -7.55
C ALA A 342 27.20 15.31 -6.72
N GLU A 343 27.87 14.19 -7.01
CA GLU A 343 27.77 12.94 -6.24
C GLU A 343 28.38 13.09 -4.84
N LYS A 344 29.64 13.52 -4.75
CA LYS A 344 30.30 13.83 -3.46
C LYS A 344 29.55 14.92 -2.70
N GLY A 345 29.04 15.92 -3.42
CA GLY A 345 28.19 16.97 -2.87
C GLY A 345 26.93 16.43 -2.20
N ALA A 346 26.22 15.54 -2.89
CA ALA A 346 25.02 14.89 -2.38
C ALA A 346 25.34 14.01 -1.17
N GLU A 347 26.43 13.23 -1.21
CA GLU A 347 26.90 12.42 -0.08
C GLU A 347 27.20 13.27 1.15
N GLN A 348 27.93 14.39 0.98
CA GLN A 348 28.24 15.28 2.09
C GLN A 348 26.99 15.98 2.66
N LEU A 349 26.07 16.44 1.79
CA LEU A 349 24.79 17.00 2.23
C LEU A 349 23.97 15.95 3.00
N ALA A 350 23.96 14.71 2.54
CA ALA A 350 23.27 13.61 3.19
C ALA A 350 23.86 13.31 4.57
N VAL A 351 25.19 13.31 4.72
CA VAL A 351 25.87 13.19 6.01
C VAL A 351 25.51 14.35 6.95
N ASP A 352 25.57 15.59 6.46
CA ASP A 352 25.26 16.79 7.25
C ASP A 352 23.80 16.83 7.74
N LEU A 353 22.87 16.26 6.96
CA LEU A 353 21.45 16.18 7.31
C LEU A 353 21.06 14.86 8.01
N GLY A 354 21.98 13.88 8.11
CA GLY A 354 21.67 12.55 8.63
C GLY A 354 20.69 11.76 7.76
N VAL A 355 20.72 11.95 6.45
CA VAL A 355 19.85 11.31 5.45
C VAL A 355 20.60 10.18 4.74
N ALA A 356 19.93 9.05 4.48
CA ALA A 356 20.48 7.95 3.70
C ALA A 356 20.02 8.04 2.23
N LEU A 357 20.95 8.11 1.28
CA LEU A 357 20.64 8.31 -0.15
C LEU A 357 20.16 7.03 -0.86
N ASP A 358 20.53 5.87 -0.34
CA ASP A 358 20.10 4.56 -0.81
C ASP A 358 18.67 4.22 -0.38
N ALA A 359 18.22 4.73 0.77
CA ALA A 359 16.86 4.65 1.30
C ALA A 359 15.90 5.70 0.68
N HIS A 360 15.89 5.78 -0.66
CA HIS A 360 15.07 6.74 -1.40
C HIS A 360 13.56 6.50 -1.24
N HIS A 361 12.78 7.59 -1.31
CA HIS A 361 11.35 7.55 -1.06
C HIS A 361 10.57 7.02 -2.26
N SER A 362 9.51 6.26 -1.98
CA SER A 362 8.57 5.76 -2.98
C SER A 362 7.14 6.06 -2.53
N ALA A 363 6.30 6.58 -3.44
CA ALA A 363 4.89 6.80 -3.16
C ALA A 363 4.05 5.60 -3.64
N LEU A 364 3.06 5.21 -2.83
CA LEU A 364 2.09 4.17 -3.20
C LEU A 364 1.34 4.59 -4.49
N GLY A 365 1.42 3.76 -5.53
CA GLY A 365 0.82 4.06 -6.83
C GLY A 365 1.71 4.84 -7.81
N ALA A 366 3.02 4.97 -7.54
CA ALA A 366 4.02 5.60 -8.42
C ALA A 366 4.20 4.99 -9.84
N VAL A 367 3.38 4.00 -10.22
CA VAL A 367 3.40 3.45 -11.58
C VAL A 367 2.38 4.18 -12.46
N ARG A 368 2.81 5.26 -13.12
CA ARG A 368 2.13 5.77 -14.32
C ARG A 368 3.06 5.80 -15.53
N ARG A 369 2.90 4.76 -16.36
CA ARG A 369 3.10 4.71 -17.82
C ARG A 369 4.46 5.18 -18.38
N ARG A 370 5.29 4.19 -18.73
CA ARG A 370 5.86 4.08 -20.09
C ARG A 370 5.64 2.66 -20.60
N ALA A 371 5.46 2.53 -21.92
CA ALA A 371 5.39 1.28 -22.65
C ALA A 371 6.76 0.56 -22.66
N HIS A 372 7.26 0.21 -21.48
CA HIS A 372 8.25 -0.83 -21.34
C HIS A 372 7.49 -2.09 -20.96
N SER A 373 7.72 -3.15 -21.73
CA SER A 373 7.36 -4.50 -21.36
C SER A 373 7.73 -4.69 -19.89
N ARG A 374 6.71 -4.84 -19.06
CA ARG A 374 6.90 -5.42 -17.74
C ARG A 374 7.42 -6.81 -18.03
N VAL A 375 8.74 -7.03 -17.98
CA VAL A 375 9.25 -8.39 -17.86
C VAL A 375 8.93 -8.77 -16.42
N LYS A 376 7.68 -9.15 -16.20
CA LYS A 376 7.34 -10.01 -15.08
C LYS A 376 8.09 -11.30 -15.40
N VAL A 377 9.31 -11.43 -14.88
CA VAL A 377 9.99 -12.72 -14.83
C VAL A 377 9.18 -13.54 -13.82
N ILE A 378 8.09 -14.12 -14.28
CA ILE A 378 7.52 -15.27 -13.60
C ILE A 378 8.52 -16.37 -13.90
N LEU A 379 9.38 -16.69 -12.93
CA LEU A 379 10.10 -17.96 -12.93
C LEU A 379 9.06 -19.07 -12.85
N THR A 380 8.56 -19.47 -14.02
CA THR A 380 7.80 -20.70 -14.16
C THR A 380 8.82 -21.81 -14.22
N MET A 381 9.10 -22.43 -13.08
CA MET A 381 9.82 -23.69 -13.07
C MET A 381 8.92 -24.76 -13.71
N CYS A 382 9.09 -24.97 -15.01
CA CYS A 382 8.53 -26.13 -15.69
C CYS A 382 9.28 -27.37 -15.20
N CYS A 383 8.63 -28.20 -14.37
CA CYS A 383 9.09 -29.58 -14.25
C CYS A 383 8.76 -30.30 -15.57
N TRP A 384 9.80 -30.77 -16.26
CA TRP A 384 9.64 -31.66 -17.39
C TRP A 384 9.26 -33.04 -16.86
N GLY A 385 7.98 -33.38 -16.94
CA GLY A 385 7.52 -34.76 -16.81
C GLY A 385 7.59 -35.42 -18.18
N GLY A 386 8.62 -36.23 -18.43
CA GLY A 386 8.59 -37.15 -19.57
C GLY A 386 7.70 -38.37 -19.29
N PRO A 387 7.45 -39.27 -20.27
CA PRO A 387 7.57 -39.12 -21.72
C PRO A 387 6.21 -39.31 -22.42
N SER A 388 5.89 -38.50 -23.42
CA SER A 388 4.89 -38.90 -24.43
C SER A 388 5.45 -38.72 -25.83
N LYS A 389 5.30 -39.77 -26.62
CA LYS A 389 5.82 -39.95 -27.97
C LYS A 389 5.22 -38.91 -28.90
N HIS A 390 6.01 -37.94 -29.39
CA HIS A 390 5.91 -37.46 -30.78
C HIS A 390 7.24 -36.81 -31.21
N ARG A 391 7.73 -37.26 -32.37
CA ARG A 391 8.94 -36.80 -33.05
C ARG A 391 8.75 -35.35 -33.54
N GLY A 392 9.75 -34.49 -33.35
CA GLY A 392 9.95 -33.32 -34.21
C GLY A 392 10.46 -32.05 -33.54
N ARG A 393 11.77 -31.79 -33.74
CA ARG A 393 12.50 -30.50 -33.59
C ARG A 393 12.81 -29.97 -32.17
N ARG A 394 14.11 -29.98 -31.85
CA ARG A 394 14.75 -29.26 -30.72
C ARG A 394 14.86 -27.75 -31.02
N PRO A 395 14.53 -26.84 -30.09
CA PRO A 395 15.04 -25.47 -30.13
C PRO A 395 16.44 -25.39 -29.49
N LYS A 396 17.31 -24.60 -30.10
CA LYS A 396 18.70 -24.33 -29.70
C LYS A 396 18.76 -23.57 -28.37
N SER A 397 19.77 -23.89 -27.56
CA SER A 397 20.19 -23.15 -26.37
C SER A 397 20.65 -21.74 -26.73
N SER A 398 20.06 -20.71 -26.11
CA SER A 398 20.64 -19.37 -26.01
C SER A 398 21.14 -19.15 -24.58
N ARG A 399 22.46 -19.01 -24.45
CA ARG A 399 23.12 -18.45 -23.27
C ARG A 399 22.70 -16.98 -23.14
N ILE A 400 22.38 -16.54 -21.93
CA ILE A 400 22.20 -15.13 -21.60
C ILE A 400 23.50 -14.67 -20.94
N VAL A 401 24.10 -13.61 -21.52
CA VAL A 401 25.08 -12.72 -20.89
C VAL A 401 24.30 -11.62 -20.20
#